data_AF-A0A920T5C3-F1
#
_entry.id   AF-A0A920T5C3-F1
#
_cell.length_a   1.000
_cell.length_b   1.000
_cell.length_c   1.000
_cell.angle_alpha   90.00
_cell.angle_beta   90.00
_cell.angle_gamma   90.00
#
_symmetry.space_group_name_H-M   'P 1'
#
loop_
_entity.id
_entity.type
_entity.pdbx_description
1 polymer ?
#
loop_
_entity_poly.entity_id
_entity_poly.type
_entity_poly.pdbx_seq_one_letter_code
_entity_poly.pdbx_strand_id
1 'polypeptide(L)'
;MVRRGARFRTVIVVLWPDETFITAEGVVFLGKIALAPIGNLGFGYDSIFLPSEIPGKTFAEISDSEKNRISHRGRALNDIAKVLLRTS
;
A
#
# COMPACT_ATOMS: atom_id res chain seq x y z
N MET A 1 20.90 6.73 17.58
CA MET A 1 19.62 6.01 17.51
C MET A 1 19.24 5.86 16.03
N VAL A 2 19.07 4.65 15.51
CA VAL A 2 18.85 4.42 14.06
C VAL A 2 17.41 4.78 13.69
N ARG A 3 17.22 5.65 12.68
CA ARG A 3 15.91 6.02 12.15
C ARG A 3 15.45 4.96 11.14
N ARG A 4 14.36 4.23 11.45
CA ARG A 4 13.82 3.13 10.63
C ARG A 4 12.43 3.41 10.06
N GLY A 5 12.06 4.68 9.91
CA GLY A 5 10.80 5.08 9.29
C GLY A 5 10.77 4.66 7.83
N ALA A 6 9.64 4.12 7.38
CA ALA A 6 9.45 3.66 6.01
C ALA A 6 8.01 3.90 5.55
N ARG A 7 7.81 3.91 4.24
CA ARG A 7 6.49 4.00 3.62
C ARG A 7 6.41 3.07 2.43
N PHE A 8 5.25 2.46 2.23
CA PHE A 8 4.90 1.84 0.96
C PHE A 8 4.11 2.83 0.11
N ARG A 9 4.38 2.86 -1.20
CA ARG A 9 3.74 3.74 -2.17
C ARG A 9 3.37 2.96 -3.43
N THR A 10 2.17 3.17 -3.95
CA THR A 10 1.72 2.72 -5.27
C THR A 10 1.26 3.95 -6.05
N VAL A 11 1.67 4.04 -7.32
CA VAL A 11 1.11 4.98 -8.29
C VAL A 11 0.46 4.14 -9.39
N ILE A 12 -0.78 4.47 -9.74
CA ILE A 12 -1.53 3.88 -10.85
C ILE A 12 -1.72 4.97 -11.90
N VAL A 13 -1.53 4.61 -13.16
CA VAL A 13 -1.82 5.46 -14.32
C VAL A 13 -2.80 4.72 -15.22
N VAL A 14 -3.88 5.39 -15.63
CA VAL A 14 -4.79 4.93 -16.68
C VAL A 14 -4.64 5.90 -17.84
N LEU A 15 -4.21 5.39 -19.00
CA LEU A 15 -3.94 6.14 -20.23
C LEU A 15 -4.91 5.69 -21.31
N TRP A 16 -5.58 6.63 -21.95
CA TRP A 16 -6.47 6.38 -23.09
C TRP A 16 -5.74 6.59 -24.43
N PRO A 17 -6.29 6.06 -25.55
CA PRO A 17 -5.70 6.24 -26.88
C PRO A 17 -5.61 7.69 -27.36
N ASP A 18 -6.44 8.59 -26.82
CA ASP A 18 -6.42 10.04 -27.10
C ASP A 18 -5.37 10.80 -26.26
N GLU A 19 -4.44 10.06 -25.64
CA GLU A 19 -3.36 10.55 -24.78
C GLU A 19 -3.81 11.19 -23.47
N THR A 20 -5.11 11.22 -23.17
CA THR A 20 -5.58 11.62 -21.86
C THR A 20 -5.20 10.56 -20.83
N PHE A 21 -4.95 10.99 -19.59
CA PHE A 21 -4.66 10.07 -18.51
C PHE A 21 -5.15 10.58 -17.17
N ILE A 22 -5.39 9.64 -16.27
CA ILE A 22 -5.62 9.89 -14.85
C ILE A 22 -4.61 9.12 -14.03
N THR A 23 -4.33 9.62 -12.83
CA THR A 23 -3.42 8.95 -11.91
C THR A 23 -4.04 8.85 -10.53
N ALA A 24 -3.67 7.81 -9.79
CA ALA A 24 -3.97 7.68 -8.37
C ALA A 24 -2.71 7.27 -7.61
N GLU A 25 -2.54 7.80 -6.40
CA GLU A 25 -1.46 7.44 -5.51
C GLU A 25 -2.03 6.90 -4.20
N GLY A 26 -1.52 5.76 -3.75
CA GLY A 26 -1.80 5.22 -2.43
C GLY A 26 -0.52 5.07 -1.63
N VAL A 27 -0.55 5.53 -0.38
CA VAL A 27 0.61 5.51 0.51
C VAL A 27 0.23 5.04 1.90
N VAL A 28 1.11 4.24 2.50
CA VAL A 28 1.12 3.95 3.94
C VAL A 28 2.24 4.80 4.56
N PHE A 29 1.88 5.97 5.08
CA PHE A 29 2.85 7.03 5.42
C PHE A 29 3.69 6.75 6.68
N LEU A 30 3.14 6.02 7.64
CA LEU A 30 3.74 5.80 8.95
C LEU A 30 4.07 4.32 9.14
N GLY A 31 5.11 3.85 8.47
CA GLY A 31 5.67 2.51 8.68
C GLY A 31 7.00 2.53 9.41
N LYS A 32 7.38 1.37 9.94
CA LYS A 32 8.73 1.11 10.48
C LYS A 32 9.27 -0.20 9.91
N ILE A 33 10.58 -0.29 9.75
CA ILE A 33 11.23 -1.55 9.39
C ILE A 33 11.51 -2.38 10.66
N ALA A 34 11.00 -3.60 10.75
CA ALA A 34 11.26 -4.57 11.81
C ALA A 34 12.75 -4.94 11.88
N LEU A 35 13.21 -5.48 13.01
CA LEU A 35 14.62 -5.89 13.17
C LEU A 35 14.92 -7.24 12.49
N ALA A 36 13.90 -8.08 12.30
CA ALA A 36 13.98 -9.35 11.60
C ALA A 36 12.66 -9.58 10.83
N PRO A 37 12.65 -10.44 9.80
CA PRO A 37 11.42 -10.86 9.12
C PRO A 37 10.48 -11.62 10.08
N ILE A 38 9.18 -11.31 10.03
CA ILE A 38 8.11 -11.94 10.80
C ILE A 38 6.93 -12.18 9.85
N GLY A 39 6.23 -13.31 9.99
CA GLY A 39 5.11 -13.67 9.13
C GLY A 39 5.52 -14.33 7.81
N ASN A 40 4.56 -14.99 7.18
CA ASN A 40 4.75 -15.84 6.00
C ASN A 40 3.72 -15.56 4.88
N LEU A 41 2.81 -14.60 5.08
CA LEU A 41 1.86 -14.15 4.07
C LEU A 41 2.45 -13.01 3.22
N GLY A 42 1.81 -12.71 2.10
CA GLY A 42 2.26 -11.65 1.21
C GLY A 42 3.60 -11.94 0.51
N PHE A 43 4.37 -10.90 0.22
CA PHE A 43 5.61 -10.99 -0.54
C PHE A 43 6.53 -9.77 -0.35
N GLY A 44 7.78 -9.87 -0.83
CA GLY A 44 8.74 -8.77 -0.81
C GLY A 44 9.03 -8.29 0.62
N TYR A 45 8.89 -6.99 0.87
CA TYR A 45 9.21 -6.40 2.17
C TYR A 45 8.07 -6.50 3.20
N ASP A 46 6.99 -7.21 2.90
CA ASP A 46 5.85 -7.34 3.81
C ASP A 46 6.26 -7.88 5.19
N SER A 47 7.18 -8.84 5.23
CA SER A 47 7.66 -9.49 6.45
C SER A 47 8.51 -8.60 7.35
N ILE A 48 8.92 -7.43 6.87
CA ILE A 48 9.69 -6.46 7.67
C ILE A 48 9.00 -5.11 7.79
N PHE A 49 7.85 -4.91 7.15
CA PHE A 49 7.14 -3.64 7.19
C PHE A 49 6.08 -3.64 8.28
N LEU A 50 6.27 -2.79 9.29
CA LEU A 50 5.35 -2.57 10.40
C LEU A 50 4.52 -1.29 10.14
N PRO A 51 3.28 -1.39 9.63
CA PRO A 51 2.37 -0.25 9.50
C PRO A 51 1.92 0.27 10.89
N SER A 52 1.81 1.58 11.07
CA SER A 52 1.22 2.15 12.30
C SER A 52 -0.26 1.80 12.48
N GLU A 53 -0.97 1.52 11.38
CA GLU A 53 -2.40 1.18 11.38
C GLU A 53 -2.69 -0.22 11.91
N ILE A 54 -1.67 -1.11 11.98
CA ILE A 54 -1.76 -2.42 12.63
C ILE A 54 -0.54 -2.57 13.56
N PRO A 55 -0.62 -1.99 14.77
CA PRO A 55 0.50 -2.01 15.70
C PRO A 55 0.95 -3.44 16.02
N GLY A 56 2.26 -3.67 15.96
CA GLY A 56 2.88 -4.94 16.38
C GLY A 56 2.78 -6.09 15.38
N LYS A 57 2.16 -5.89 14.22
CA LYS A 57 2.15 -6.89 13.14
C LYS A 57 2.77 -6.33 11.87
N THR A 58 3.48 -7.18 11.14
CA THR A 58 3.94 -6.89 9.79
C THR A 58 2.83 -7.16 8.77
N PHE A 59 3.00 -6.71 7.53
CA PHE A 59 2.07 -7.07 6.45
C PHE A 59 2.07 -8.57 6.13
N ALA A 60 3.09 -9.32 6.51
CA ALA A 60 3.14 -10.76 6.32
C ALA A 60 2.42 -11.55 7.43
N GLU A 61 1.87 -10.88 8.45
CA GLU A 61 1.15 -11.48 9.58
C GLU A 61 -0.38 -11.25 9.51
N ILE A 62 -0.86 -10.61 8.45
CA ILE A 62 -2.27 -10.28 8.24
C ILE A 62 -2.78 -10.93 6.97
N SER A 63 -4.08 -11.21 6.91
CA SER A 63 -4.70 -11.77 5.72
C SER A 63 -4.67 -10.79 4.54
N ASP A 64 -4.79 -11.31 3.32
CA ASP A 64 -4.86 -10.49 2.11
C ASP A 64 -6.05 -9.51 2.14
N SER A 65 -7.18 -9.89 2.74
CA SER A 65 -8.35 -9.01 2.88
C SER A 65 -8.07 -7.83 3.81
N GLU A 66 -7.45 -8.07 4.97
CA GLU A 66 -7.02 -7.02 5.89
C GLU A 66 -6.00 -6.10 5.23
N LYS A 67 -5.00 -6.69 4.55
CA LYS A 67 -3.97 -5.94 3.82
C LYS A 67 -4.57 -5.09 2.71
N ASN A 68 -5.49 -5.61 1.92
CA ASN A 68 -6.14 -4.88 0.84
C ASN A 68 -6.92 -3.66 1.34
N ARG A 69 -7.46 -3.72 2.56
CA ARG A 69 -8.19 -2.59 3.17
C ARG A 69 -7.29 -1.40 3.52
N ILE A 70 -6.03 -1.65 3.87
CA ILE A 70 -5.13 -0.60 4.40
C ILE A 70 -3.89 -0.32 3.55
N SER A 71 -3.54 -1.22 2.63
CA SER A 71 -2.30 -1.13 1.86
C SER A 71 -2.31 0.04 0.87
N HIS A 72 -1.10 0.49 0.56
CA HIS A 72 -0.81 1.43 -0.52
C HIS A 72 -1.51 1.08 -1.84
N ARG A 73 -1.50 -0.19 -2.24
CA ARG A 73 -2.19 -0.64 -3.46
C ARG A 73 -3.71 -0.52 -3.35
N GLY A 74 -4.29 -0.98 -2.24
CA GLY A 74 -5.74 -0.87 -2.01
C GLY A 74 -6.22 0.58 -2.02
N ARG A 75 -5.45 1.50 -1.41
CA ARG A 75 -5.71 2.94 -1.46
C ARG A 75 -5.68 3.49 -2.89
N ALA A 76 -4.63 3.19 -3.65
CA ALA A 76 -4.49 3.65 -5.03
C ALA A 76 -5.64 3.13 -5.92
N LEU A 77 -6.04 1.87 -5.74
CA LEU A 77 -7.15 1.26 -6.47
C LEU A 77 -8.50 1.89 -6.10
N ASN A 78 -8.74 2.14 -4.81
CA ASN A 78 -9.97 2.81 -4.38
C ASN A 78 -10.06 4.23 -4.94
N ASP A 79 -8.95 4.95 -5.01
CA ASP A 79 -8.93 6.31 -5.52
C ASP A 79 -9.07 6.36 -7.04
N ILE A 80 -8.41 5.48 -7.80
CA ILE A 80 -8.60 5.41 -9.26
C ILE A 80 -10.04 5.01 -9.60
N ALA A 81 -10.65 4.08 -8.86
CA ALA A 81 -12.03 3.66 -9.07
C ALA A 81 -13.01 4.83 -8.88
N LYS A 82 -12.82 5.68 -7.86
CA LYS A 82 -13.65 6.88 -7.66
C LYS A 82 -13.55 7.85 -8.84
N VAL A 83 -12.37 8.03 -9.42
CA VAL A 83 -12.17 8.92 -10.57
C VAL A 83 -12.88 8.34 -11.80
N LEU A 84 -12.72 7.04 -12.06
CA LEU A 84 -13.36 6.37 -13.18
C LEU A 84 -14.89 6.43 -13.10
N LEU A 85 -15.47 6.16 -11.93
CA LEU A 85 -16.92 6.17 -11.71
C LEU A 85 -17.55 7.58 -11.76
N ARG A 86 -16.76 8.65 -11.56
CA ARG A 86 -17.22 10.04 -11.70
C ARG A 86 -17.25 10.53 -13.15
N THR A 87 -16.61 9.80 -14.05
CA THR A 87 -16.46 10.15 -15.47
C THR A 87 -17.42 9.34 -16.35
N SER A 88 -18.29 8.53 -15.74
CA SER A 88 -19.35 7.73 -16.40
C SER A 88 -20.70 8.46 -16.42
#